data_AF-Q8SU72-F1
#
_entry.id   AF-Q8SU72-F1
#
_cell.length_a   1.000
_cell.length_b   1.000
_cell.length_c   1.000
_cell.angle_alpha   90.00
_cell.angle_beta   90.00
_cell.angle_gamma   90.00
#
_symmetry.space_group_name_H-M   'P 1'
#
loop_
_entity.id
_entity.type
_entity.pdbx_description
1 polymer ?
#
loop_
_entity_poly.entity_id
_entity_poly.type
_entity_poly.pdbx_seq_one_letter_code
_entity_poly.pdbx_strand_id
1 'polypeptide(L)'
;MNKQLSEVESLCLSGVKKENPEMVEMYFGPYLAYSPATKNSAFIKAYMLLYYFSTGSKKMFYTTIETVTPMELEDRDIRLVMDVDMCVNIGAVERLRKLVESNSRKELHRFLQVILKNQVKTMELSASPSECIPEIQNQEDRKIIENAIFIGRNSPGNF
;
A
#
# COMPACT_ATOMS: atom_id res chain seq x y z
N MET A 1 19.86 -27.11 -0.08
CA MET A 1 19.16 -26.02 -0.80
C MET A 1 18.92 -26.49 -2.23
N ASN A 2 17.70 -26.36 -2.76
CA ASN A 2 17.38 -26.76 -4.14
C ASN A 2 18.19 -25.90 -5.13
N LYS A 3 18.97 -26.53 -6.02
CA LYS A 3 19.87 -25.85 -6.97
C LYS A 3 19.11 -24.86 -7.86
N GLN A 4 17.91 -25.23 -8.31
CA GLN A 4 17.06 -24.37 -9.14
C GLN A 4 16.58 -23.13 -8.38
N LEU A 5 16.23 -23.28 -7.10
CA LEU A 5 15.79 -22.17 -6.26
C LEU A 5 16.94 -21.18 -5.99
N SER A 6 18.17 -21.68 -5.87
CA SER A 6 19.36 -20.83 -5.74
C SER A 6 19.64 -20.01 -7.00
N GLU A 7 19.42 -20.59 -8.19
CA GLU A 7 19.60 -19.90 -9.47
C GLU A 7 18.52 -18.82 -9.64
N VAL A 8 17.26 -19.13 -9.32
CA VAL A 8 16.16 -18.17 -9.29
C VAL A 8 16.45 -17.01 -8.33
N GLU A 9 16.89 -17.30 -7.11
CA GLU A 9 17.24 -16.25 -6.14
C GLU A 9 18.34 -15.33 -6.69
N SER A 10 19.36 -15.88 -7.34
CA SER A 10 20.44 -15.10 -7.94
C SER A 10 19.95 -14.20 -9.08
N LEU A 11 19.01 -14.69 -9.90
CA LEU A 11 18.37 -13.91 -10.96
C LEU A 11 17.53 -12.76 -10.39
N CYS A 12 16.71 -13.02 -9.36
CA CYS A 12 15.97 -11.98 -8.65
C CYS A 12 16.93 -10.91 -8.09
N LEU A 13 17.98 -11.31 -7.38
CA LEU A 13 18.95 -10.37 -6.82
C LEU A 13 19.71 -9.58 -7.90
N SER A 14 19.96 -10.18 -9.06
CA SER A 14 20.53 -9.47 -10.22
C SER A 14 19.58 -8.41 -10.74
N GLY A 15 18.29 -8.73 -10.87
CA GLY A 15 17.24 -7.78 -11.25
C GLY A 15 17.12 -6.62 -10.27
N VAL A 16 17.11 -6.92 -8.97
CA VAL A 16 17.11 -5.91 -7.89
C VAL A 16 18.30 -4.95 -8.01
N LYS A 17 19.51 -5.49 -8.16
CA LYS A 17 20.74 -4.68 -8.31
C LYS A 17 20.75 -3.80 -9.57
N LYS A 18 20.07 -4.23 -10.62
CA LYS A 18 19.91 -3.49 -11.88
C LYS A 18 18.70 -2.55 -11.87
N GLU A 19 17.98 -2.47 -10.75
CA GLU A 19 16.73 -1.72 -10.62
C GLU A 19 15.67 -2.07 -11.69
N ASN A 20 15.59 -3.35 -12.03
CA ASN A 20 14.69 -3.89 -13.05
C ASN A 20 13.63 -4.77 -12.39
N PRO A 21 12.51 -4.19 -11.93
CA PRO A 21 11.45 -4.94 -11.25
C PRO A 21 10.75 -5.95 -12.16
N GLU A 22 10.67 -5.69 -13.46
CA GLU A 22 10.07 -6.61 -14.42
C GLU A 22 10.88 -7.92 -14.51
N MET A 23 12.21 -7.83 -14.48
CA MET A 23 13.09 -8.99 -14.41
C MET A 23 12.88 -9.77 -13.10
N VAL A 24 12.70 -9.08 -11.97
CA VAL A 24 12.43 -9.75 -10.69
C VAL A 24 11.07 -10.46 -10.75
N GLU A 25 10.05 -9.80 -11.28
CA GLU A 25 8.69 -10.33 -11.45
C GLU A 25 8.66 -11.62 -12.28
N MET A 26 9.44 -11.68 -13.38
CA MET A 26 9.56 -12.89 -14.22
C MET A 26 10.01 -14.13 -13.43
N TYR A 27 10.84 -13.95 -12.41
CA TYR A 27 11.38 -15.03 -11.57
C TYR A 27 10.72 -15.08 -10.18
N PHE A 28 9.69 -14.28 -9.93
CA PHE A 28 9.07 -14.14 -8.61
C PHE A 28 8.11 -15.28 -8.26
N GLY A 29 7.64 -16.05 -9.25
CA GLY A 29 6.66 -17.12 -9.06
C GLY A 29 6.92 -18.05 -7.86
N PRO A 30 8.15 -18.57 -7.66
CA PRO A 30 8.46 -19.40 -6.49
C PRO A 30 8.21 -18.71 -5.14
N TYR A 31 8.42 -17.39 -5.05
CA TYR A 31 8.20 -16.54 -3.87
C TYR A 31 6.73 -16.36 -3.51
N LEU A 32 5.80 -16.69 -4.41
CA LEU A 32 4.36 -16.69 -4.12
C LEU A 32 3.89 -17.99 -3.45
N ALA A 33 4.75 -19.01 -3.33
CA ALA A 33 4.47 -20.15 -2.48
C ALA A 33 4.78 -19.80 -1.01
N TYR A 34 4.09 -20.43 -0.05
CA TYR A 34 4.32 -20.24 1.39
C TYR A 34 5.66 -20.83 1.90
N SER A 35 6.52 -21.37 1.01
CA SER A 35 7.66 -22.23 1.38
C SER A 35 9.03 -21.98 0.72
N PRO A 36 9.33 -20.91 -0.04
CA PRO A 36 10.69 -20.63 -0.47
C PRO A 36 11.43 -19.92 0.65
N ALA A 37 11.82 -20.64 1.70
CA ALA A 37 12.70 -20.10 2.74
C ALA A 37 14.14 -20.02 2.21
N THR A 38 14.40 -19.13 1.26
CA THR A 38 15.75 -18.75 0.85
C THR A 38 16.26 -17.63 1.75
N LYS A 39 17.58 -17.44 1.80
CA LYS A 39 18.21 -16.44 2.66
C LYS A 39 17.71 -15.02 2.37
N ASN A 40 17.32 -14.73 1.13
CA ASN A 40 16.90 -13.40 0.70
C ASN A 40 15.41 -13.32 0.37
N SER A 41 14.60 -14.32 0.74
CA SER A 41 13.16 -14.34 0.42
C SER A 41 12.44 -13.09 0.94
N ALA A 42 12.64 -12.73 2.21
CA ALA A 42 12.05 -11.52 2.79
C ALA A 42 12.41 -10.25 2.00
N PHE A 43 13.68 -10.10 1.64
CA PHE A 43 14.16 -8.95 0.89
C PHE A 43 13.57 -8.89 -0.52
N ILE A 44 13.52 -10.02 -1.24
CA ILE A 44 12.95 -10.09 -2.59
C ILE A 44 11.45 -9.82 -2.55
N LYS A 45 10.73 -10.37 -1.58
CA LYS A 45 9.31 -10.07 -1.36
C LYS A 45 9.10 -8.59 -1.02
N ALA A 46 9.88 -8.01 -0.11
CA ALA A 46 9.79 -6.60 0.23
C ALA A 46 10.00 -5.68 -0.98
N TYR A 47 10.99 -6.01 -1.83
CA TYR A 47 11.23 -5.30 -3.09
C TYR A 47 10.00 -5.33 -4.01
N MET A 48 9.44 -6.52 -4.25
CA MET A 48 8.26 -6.67 -5.12
C MET A 48 7.00 -6.05 -4.53
N LEU A 49 6.80 -6.14 -3.21
CA LEU A 49 5.69 -5.50 -2.52
C LEU A 49 5.75 -3.97 -2.71
N LEU A 50 6.91 -3.34 -2.50
CA LEU A 50 7.05 -1.90 -2.72
C LEU A 50 6.87 -1.51 -4.19
N TYR A 51 7.33 -2.34 -5.12
CA TYR A 51 7.06 -2.15 -6.55
C TYR A 51 5.56 -2.17 -6.86
N TYR A 52 4.83 -3.22 -6.44
CA TYR A 52 3.38 -3.32 -6.63
C TYR A 52 2.64 -2.15 -5.97
N PHE A 53 3.10 -1.72 -4.80
CA PHE A 53 2.48 -0.61 -4.10
C PHE A 53 2.71 0.72 -4.83
N SER A 54 3.93 0.96 -5.31
CA SER A 54 4.29 2.17 -6.06
C SER A 54 3.55 2.30 -7.39
N THR A 55 3.18 1.17 -8.01
CA THR A 55 2.43 1.11 -9.28
C THR A 55 0.91 1.06 -9.09
N GLY A 56 0.42 1.03 -7.84
CA GLY A 56 -1.02 0.94 -7.55
C GLY A 56 -1.62 -0.46 -7.76
N SER A 57 -0.79 -1.49 -7.90
CA SER A 57 -1.17 -2.88 -8.14
C SER A 57 -1.63 -3.58 -6.84
N LYS A 58 -2.67 -3.04 -6.18
CA LYS A 58 -3.15 -3.48 -4.85
C LYS A 58 -3.46 -4.97 -4.76
N LYS A 59 -4.03 -5.56 -5.82
CA LYS A 59 -4.30 -7.01 -5.88
C LYS A 59 -3.01 -7.82 -5.70
N MET A 60 -1.99 -7.53 -6.50
CA MET A 60 -0.70 -8.22 -6.43
C MET A 60 0.01 -7.98 -5.09
N PHE A 61 -0.13 -6.77 -4.54
CA PHE A 61 0.38 -6.44 -3.22
C PHE A 61 -0.21 -7.38 -2.15
N TYR A 62 -1.53 -7.39 -1.96
CA TYR A 62 -2.15 -8.19 -0.89
C TYR A 62 -2.03 -9.70 -1.13
N THR A 63 -2.10 -10.18 -2.37
CA THR A 63 -1.81 -11.58 -2.68
C THR A 63 -0.38 -11.96 -2.32
N THR A 64 0.61 -11.06 -2.48
CA THR A 64 1.98 -11.33 -2.07
C THR A 64 2.13 -11.30 -0.54
N ILE A 65 1.43 -10.38 0.15
CA ILE A 65 1.41 -10.32 1.62
C ILE A 65 0.93 -11.63 2.25
N GLU A 66 -0.08 -12.28 1.69
CA GLU A 66 -0.59 -13.59 2.16
C GLU A 66 0.47 -14.70 2.15
N THR A 67 1.53 -14.54 1.34
CA THR A 67 2.61 -15.52 1.21
C THR A 67 3.77 -15.24 2.16
N VAL A 68 3.76 -14.10 2.87
CA VAL A 68 4.79 -13.73 3.84
C VAL A 68 4.67 -14.66 5.05
N THR A 69 5.75 -15.38 5.34
CA THR A 69 5.78 -16.33 6.46
C THR A 69 5.92 -15.59 7.80
N PRO A 70 5.54 -16.20 8.93
CA PRO A 70 5.71 -15.60 10.25
C PRO A 70 7.15 -15.15 10.56
N MET A 71 8.15 -15.91 10.10
CA MET A 71 9.57 -15.53 10.25
C MET A 71 9.93 -14.30 9.40
N GLU A 72 9.38 -14.19 8.20
CA GLU A 72 9.62 -13.02 7.33
C GLU A 72 8.93 -11.76 7.87
N LEU A 73 7.86 -11.86 8.66
CA LEU A 73 7.25 -10.70 9.34
C LEU A 73 8.18 -10.04 10.36
N GLU A 74 9.17 -10.78 10.88
CA GLU A 74 10.20 -10.23 11.76
C GLU A 74 11.35 -9.56 10.98
N ASP A 75 11.44 -9.79 9.66
CA ASP A 75 12.48 -9.19 8.82
C ASP A 75 12.31 -7.67 8.73
N ARG A 76 13.43 -6.95 8.73
CA ARG A 76 13.43 -5.47 8.68
C ARG A 76 12.79 -4.94 7.41
N ASP A 77 13.08 -5.56 6.27
CA ASP A 77 12.66 -5.06 4.97
C ASP A 77 11.15 -5.29 4.78
N ILE A 78 10.60 -6.40 5.30
CA ILE A 78 9.14 -6.66 5.33
C ILE A 78 8.42 -5.72 6.30
N ARG A 79 8.96 -5.51 7.51
CA ARG A 79 8.37 -4.55 8.48
C ARG A 79 8.27 -3.15 7.90
N LEU A 80 9.30 -2.71 7.17
CA LEU A 80 9.27 -1.45 6.44
C LEU A 80 8.08 -1.38 5.47
N VAL A 81 7.80 -2.44 4.72
CA VAL A 81 6.63 -2.50 3.82
C VAL A 81 5.33 -2.36 4.60
N MET A 82 5.17 -3.08 5.71
CA MET A 82 3.96 -3.02 6.54
C MET A 82 3.74 -1.62 7.14
N ASP A 83 4.82 -1.00 7.63
CA ASP A 83 4.79 0.37 8.14
C ASP A 83 4.39 1.36 7.04
N VAL A 84 4.90 1.18 5.82
CA VAL A 84 4.56 2.02 4.66
C VAL A 84 3.10 1.84 4.25
N ASP A 85 2.60 0.61 4.14
CA ASP A 85 1.17 0.33 3.87
C ASP A 85 0.27 0.96 4.93
N MET A 86 0.59 0.77 6.21
CA MET A 86 -0.16 1.40 7.29
C MET A 86 -0.15 2.92 7.17
N CYS A 87 1.00 3.55 6.98
CA CYS A 87 1.09 5.02 6.89
C CYS A 87 0.25 5.56 5.72
N VAL A 88 0.25 4.87 4.59
CA VAL A 88 -0.58 5.20 3.43
C VAL A 88 -2.07 5.04 3.77
N ASN A 89 -2.47 3.93 4.37
CA ASN A 89 -3.87 3.63 4.64
C ASN A 89 -4.50 4.58 5.68
N ILE A 90 -3.71 5.07 6.64
CA ILE A 90 -4.18 6.03 7.66
C ILE A 90 -3.87 7.49 7.32
N GLY A 91 -3.22 7.76 6.17
CA GLY A 91 -2.84 9.11 5.76
C GLY A 91 -1.74 9.77 6.62
N ALA A 92 -0.89 8.99 7.29
CA ALA A 92 0.20 9.49 8.13
C ALA A 92 1.44 9.90 7.29
N VAL A 93 1.29 10.95 6.47
CA VAL A 93 2.31 11.42 5.51
C VAL A 93 3.65 11.76 6.18
N GLU A 94 3.65 12.43 7.33
CA GLU A 94 4.88 12.79 8.03
C GLU A 94 5.61 11.58 8.62
N ARG A 95 4.87 10.55 9.04
CA ARG A 95 5.47 9.28 9.46
C ARG A 95 6.07 8.55 8.26
N LEU A 96 5.36 8.53 7.13
CA LEU A 96 5.86 7.96 5.88
C LEU A 96 7.16 8.66 5.44
N ARG A 97 7.21 10.00 5.48
CA ARG A 97 8.41 10.78 5.15
C ARG A 97 9.62 10.34 5.98
N LYS A 98 9.46 10.23 7.30
CA LYS A 98 10.52 9.75 8.20
C LYS A 98 10.97 8.32 7.89
N LEU A 99 10.06 7.44 7.49
CA LEU A 99 10.41 6.08 7.05
C LEU A 99 11.24 6.09 5.77
N VAL A 100 10.89 6.94 4.80
CA VAL A 100 11.67 7.10 3.55
C VAL A 100 13.07 7.65 3.83
N GLU A 101 13.19 8.63 4.71
CA GLU A 101 14.47 9.27 5.08
C GLU A 101 15.40 8.34 5.89
N SER A 102 14.82 7.52 6.78
CA SER A 102 15.59 6.58 7.61
C SER A 102 15.95 5.27 6.88
N ASN A 103 15.40 5.04 5.69
CA ASN A 103 15.70 3.84 4.92
C ASN A 103 17.14 3.87 4.37
N SER A 104 17.93 2.86 4.75
CA SER A 104 19.33 2.68 4.31
C SER A 104 19.46 1.81 3.06
N ARG A 105 18.39 1.14 2.60
CA ARG A 105 18.41 0.26 1.42
C ARG A 105 18.18 1.06 0.15
N LYS A 106 19.23 1.24 -0.65
CA LYS A 106 19.17 2.03 -1.89
C LYS A 106 18.15 1.46 -2.87
N GLU A 107 18.08 0.14 -2.96
CA GLU A 107 17.23 -0.60 -3.89
C GLU A 107 15.73 -0.39 -3.64
N LEU A 108 15.34 -0.13 -2.38
CA LEU A 108 13.96 0.14 -2.01
C LEU A 108 13.60 1.63 -2.10
N HIS A 109 14.61 2.51 -2.01
CA HIS A 109 14.43 3.95 -1.89
C HIS A 109 13.65 4.56 -3.06
N ARG A 110 13.89 4.08 -4.29
CA ARG A 110 13.17 4.53 -5.48
C ARG A 110 11.66 4.36 -5.34
N PHE A 111 11.19 3.19 -4.91
CA PHE A 111 9.76 2.93 -4.75
C PHE A 111 9.16 3.73 -3.60
N LEU A 112 9.88 3.84 -2.48
CA LEU A 112 9.45 4.63 -1.33
C LEU A 112 9.23 6.11 -1.68
N GLN A 113 10.12 6.69 -2.49
CA GLN A 113 9.97 8.06 -2.98
C GLN A 113 8.73 8.23 -3.87
N VAL A 114 8.45 7.26 -4.74
CA VAL A 114 7.23 7.26 -5.57
C VAL A 114 5.98 7.19 -4.70
N ILE A 115 5.95 6.30 -3.71
CA ILE A 115 4.83 6.14 -2.77
C ILE A 115 4.61 7.44 -1.99
N LEU A 116 5.66 8.02 -1.41
CA LEU A 116 5.58 9.29 -0.69
C LEU A 116 5.05 10.42 -1.58
N LYS A 117 5.58 10.57 -2.80
CA LYS A 117 5.11 11.58 -3.76
C LYS A 117 3.64 11.41 -4.09
N ASN A 118 3.18 10.17 -4.31
CA ASN A 118 1.79 9.87 -4.58
C ASN A 118 0.88 10.23 -3.39
N GLN A 119 1.32 9.96 -2.16
CA GLN A 119 0.55 10.32 -0.96
C GLN A 119 0.47 11.82 -0.73
N VAL A 120 1.59 12.54 -0.86
CA VAL A 120 1.61 14.01 -0.74
C VAL A 120 0.64 14.62 -1.74
N LYS A 121 0.68 14.20 -3.01
CA LYS A 121 -0.25 14.66 -4.05
C LYS A 121 -1.70 14.36 -3.70
N THR A 122 -2.00 13.18 -3.14
CA THR A 122 -3.35 12.80 -2.72
C THR A 122 -3.86 13.71 -1.59
N MET A 123 -2.99 14.02 -0.62
CA MET A 123 -3.32 14.94 0.47
C MET A 123 -3.55 16.37 -0.04
N GLU A 124 -2.72 16.88 -0.95
CA GLU A 124 -2.89 18.20 -1.56
C GLU A 124 -4.23 18.34 -2.31
N LEU A 125 -4.64 17.30 -3.04
CA LEU A 125 -5.95 17.25 -3.72
C LEU A 125 -7.13 17.15 -2.75
N SER A 126 -6.94 16.60 -1.55
CA SER A 126 -7.98 16.58 -0.50
C SER A 126 -8.08 17.89 0.28
N ALA A 127 -7.01 18.69 0.27
CA ALA A 127 -6.92 19.98 0.96
C ALA A 127 -7.45 21.16 0.12
N SER A 128 -7.73 20.97 -1.17
CA SER A 128 -8.56 21.91 -1.91
C SER A 128 -9.99 21.77 -1.39
N PRO A 129 -10.55 22.79 -0.72
CA PRO A 129 -11.96 22.77 -0.40
C PRO A 129 -12.67 22.82 -1.76
N SER A 130 -13.23 21.70 -2.20
CA SER A 130 -14.47 21.85 -2.95
C SER A 130 -15.40 22.52 -1.95
N GLU A 131 -15.65 23.81 -2.13
CA GLU A 131 -16.93 24.39 -1.77
C GLU A 131 -17.99 23.61 -2.54
N CYS A 132 -18.25 22.38 -2.10
CA CYS A 132 -19.48 21.69 -2.39
C CYS A 132 -20.47 22.31 -1.40
N ILE A 133 -20.76 23.60 -1.60
CA ILE A 133 -22.07 24.11 -1.27
C ILE A 133 -22.98 23.25 -2.13
N PRO A 134 -23.84 22.40 -1.55
CA PRO A 134 -24.91 21.85 -2.35
C PRO A 134 -25.73 23.08 -2.73
N GLU A 135 -25.58 23.57 -3.97
CA GLU A 135 -26.58 24.44 -4.55
C GLU A 135 -27.84 23.60 -4.63
N ILE A 136 -28.65 23.67 -3.58
CA ILE A 136 -30.02 23.17 -3.58
C ILE A 136 -30.76 24.10 -4.56
N GLN A 137 -30.71 23.76 -5.85
CA GLN A 137 -31.31 24.55 -6.92
C GLN A 137 -32.83 24.39 -7.01
N ASN A 138 -33.48 23.73 -6.05
CA ASN A 138 -34.92 23.55 -6.08
C ASN A 138 -35.56 23.73 -4.70
N GLN A 139 -36.58 24.60 -4.61
CA GLN A 139 -37.39 24.80 -3.41
C GLN A 139 -38.07 23.50 -2.93
N GLU A 140 -38.28 22.52 -3.83
CA GLU A 140 -38.81 21.20 -3.50
C GLU A 140 -37.85 20.35 -2.66
N ASP A 141 -36.55 20.39 -2.97
CA ASP A 141 -35.55 19.58 -2.26
C ASP A 141 -35.37 20.05 -0.81
N ARG A 142 -35.50 21.36 -0.55
CA ARG A 142 -35.54 21.90 0.83
C ARG A 142 -36.74 21.37 1.63
N LYS A 143 -37.93 21.32 1.02
CA LYS A 143 -39.14 20.80 1.69
C LYS A 143 -39.02 19.30 2.00
N ILE A 144 -38.41 18.52 1.12
CA ILE A 144 -38.21 17.08 1.33
C ILE A 144 -37.27 16.84 2.53
N ILE A 145 -36.17 17.60 2.61
CA ILE A 145 -35.22 17.51 3.73
C ILE A 145 -35.87 17.96 5.04
N GLU A 146 -36.61 19.07 5.06
CA GLU A 146 -37.33 19.53 6.26
C GLU A 146 -38.37 18.49 6.73
N ASN A 147 -39.11 17.88 5.81
CA ASN A 147 -40.06 16.83 6.14
C ASN A 147 -39.38 15.56 6.67
N ALA A 148 -38.22 15.18 6.13
CA ALA A 148 -37.46 14.03 6.61
C ALA A 148 -36.89 14.25 8.02
N ILE A 149 -36.45 15.47 8.33
CA ILE A 149 -35.97 15.85 9.67
C ILE A 149 -37.13 15.89 10.69
N PHE A 150 -38.34 16.27 10.25
CA PHE A 150 -39.53 16.29 11.09
C PHE A 150 -40.01 14.89 11.50
N ILE A 151 -39.91 13.89 10.62
CA ILE A 151 -40.30 12.50 10.92
C ILE A 151 -39.38 11.88 11.99
N GLY A 152 -38.09 12.21 12.00
CA GLY A 152 -37.14 11.72 13.01
C GLY A 152 -37.34 12.27 14.42
N ARG A 153 -38.03 13.41 14.59
CA ARG A 153 -38.27 14.05 15.90
C ARG A 153 -39.62 13.71 16.53
N ASN A 154 -40.56 13.14 15.77
CA ASN A 154 -41.92 12.85 16.25
C ASN A 154 -42.26 11.35 16.30
N SER A 155 -41.27 10.46 16.20
CA SER A 155 -41.50 9.06 16.55
C SER A 155 -41.33 8.93 18.08
N PRO A 156 -42.42 8.74 18.86
CA PRO A 156 -42.26 8.36 20.25
C PRO A 156 -41.73 6.93 20.23
N GLY A 157 -40.45 6.77 20.56
CA GLY A 157 -39.94 5.48 21.02
C GLY A 157 -40.63 5.14 22.33
N ASN A 158 -41.78 4.48 22.25
CA ASN A 158 -42.39 3.81 23.39
C ASN A 158 -41.73 2.44 23.56
N PHE A 159 -41.16 2.24 24.75
CA PHE A 159 -41.30 0.97 25.47
C PHE A 159 -42.78 0.61 25.63
#